data_AF-A0A1F3JG56-F1
#
_entry.id   AF-A0A1F3JG56-F1
#
_cell.length_a   1.000
_cell.length_b   1.000
_cell.length_c   1.000
_cell.angle_alpha   90.00
_cell.angle_beta   90.00
_cell.angle_gamma   90.00
#
_symmetry.space_group_name_H-M   'P 1'
#
loop_
_entity.id
_entity.type
_entity.pdbx_description
1 polymer ?
#
loop_
_entity_poly.entity_id
_entity_poly.type
_entity_poly.pdbx_seq_one_letter_code
_entity_poly.pdbx_strand_id
1 'polypeptide(L)'
;MGYESSNILSEEANIKDVIEFLKILNYEYIGVFKEKEIGYIKHFYWNEKKDYKSWYGIELSIFISKHRIHVNTRTIINTSYFDIEYINKTIKLLKKNFGGEFITSYGKGRYLKPEIKKLEPSEAGCYLACSDFGSNLMRALLYFEKRIKNNNKTEKTNIWFMDKYNPNFLSNNFLITFLISISENYWKSTYVALLKYSSNKELILKENRINAERLVLISNGQISVEDAFAESISFARISSVCTNFQKLDKNIDFAKILNKPYKSKNVNVFDYLGEMTKIRNKIIHKPSNIFIVEDFEIKEFINIIQYSIVECYKELTMVKGWIFDLPFTTNEIT
;
A
#
# COMPACT_ATOMS: atom_id res chain seq x y z
N MET A 1 -9.21 0.92 -14.91
CA MET A 1 -10.00 2.17 -15.02
C MET A 1 -9.29 3.25 -14.24
N GLY A 2 -9.37 4.51 -14.68
CA GLY A 2 -8.65 5.62 -14.05
C GLY A 2 -9.04 6.96 -14.65
N TYR A 3 -8.45 8.03 -14.14
CA TYR A 3 -8.66 9.37 -14.67
C TYR A 3 -7.64 9.65 -15.76
N GLU A 4 -8.14 10.17 -16.88
CA GLU A 4 -7.34 10.48 -18.05
C GLU A 4 -7.65 11.90 -18.53
N SER A 5 -6.63 12.56 -19.05
CA SER A 5 -6.81 13.81 -19.79
C SER A 5 -5.85 13.92 -20.95
N SER A 6 -6.28 14.66 -21.97
CA SER A 6 -5.54 14.96 -23.18
C SER A 6 -5.53 16.45 -23.41
N ASN A 7 -4.35 17.06 -23.36
CA ASN A 7 -4.09 18.42 -23.82
C ASN A 7 -3.67 18.37 -25.29
N ILE A 8 -4.40 19.08 -26.13
CA ILE A 8 -4.10 19.26 -27.55
C ILE A 8 -3.57 20.69 -27.70
N LEU A 9 -2.26 20.83 -27.85
CA LEU A 9 -1.59 22.14 -27.86
C LEU A 9 -1.84 22.88 -29.19
N SER A 10 -1.56 24.19 -29.22
CA SER A 10 -1.62 24.96 -30.47
C SER A 10 -0.60 24.45 -31.50
N GLU A 11 -0.80 24.78 -32.77
CA GLU A 11 0.14 24.42 -33.85
C GLU A 11 1.50 25.13 -33.72
N GLU A 12 1.55 26.24 -32.96
CA GLU A 12 2.76 27.01 -32.69
C GLU A 12 3.62 26.40 -31.57
N ALA A 13 3.10 25.42 -30.83
CA ALA A 13 3.79 24.85 -29.69
C ALA A 13 5.03 24.03 -30.13
N ASN A 14 6.18 24.33 -29.53
CA ASN A 14 7.43 23.61 -29.78
C ASN A 14 7.60 22.44 -28.80
N ILE A 15 7.93 21.26 -29.32
CA ILE A 15 8.13 20.05 -28.52
C ILE A 15 9.26 20.18 -27.48
N LYS A 16 10.34 20.91 -27.80
CA LYS A 16 11.46 21.11 -26.86
C LYS A 16 11.00 21.91 -25.64
N ASP A 17 10.27 22.99 -25.88
CA ASP A 17 9.75 23.87 -24.84
C ASP A 17 8.74 23.14 -23.96
N VAL A 18 7.88 22.31 -24.56
CA VAL A 18 6.94 21.45 -23.81
C VAL A 18 7.69 20.47 -22.91
N ILE A 19 8.74 19.83 -23.41
CA ILE A 19 9.56 18.89 -22.62
C ILE A 19 10.27 19.61 -21.46
N GLU A 20 10.86 20.77 -21.70
CA GLU A 20 11.52 21.57 -20.66
C GLU A 20 10.52 22.05 -19.62
N PHE A 21 9.35 22.50 -20.07
CA PHE A 21 8.25 22.89 -19.20
C PHE A 21 7.80 21.77 -18.26
N LEU A 22 7.69 20.54 -18.76
CA LEU A 22 7.33 19.39 -17.93
C LEU A 22 8.40 19.06 -16.87
N LYS A 23 9.68 19.23 -17.19
CA LYS A 23 10.75 19.08 -16.20
C LYS A 23 10.66 20.14 -15.09
N ILE A 24 10.31 21.38 -15.43
CA ILE A 24 10.04 22.45 -14.45
C ILE A 24 8.84 22.09 -13.56
N LEU A 25 7.87 21.36 -14.10
CA LEU A 25 6.77 20.74 -13.35
C LEU A 25 7.19 19.43 -12.64
N ASN A 26 8.49 19.20 -12.40
CA ASN A 26 9.01 18.04 -11.68
C ASN A 26 8.56 16.68 -12.23
N TYR A 27 8.20 16.61 -13.51
CA TYR A 27 7.99 15.32 -14.18
C TYR A 27 9.34 14.70 -14.51
N GLU A 28 9.55 13.47 -14.04
CA GLU A 28 10.75 12.68 -14.29
C GLU A 28 10.59 11.88 -15.58
N TYR A 29 11.60 11.90 -16.44
CA TYR A 29 11.58 11.10 -17.66
C TYR A 29 11.80 9.63 -17.32
N ILE A 30 10.89 8.76 -17.74
CA ILE A 30 10.96 7.31 -17.44
C ILE A 30 11.12 6.44 -18.69
N GLY A 31 11.31 7.04 -19.86
CA GLY A 31 11.58 6.31 -21.10
C GLY A 31 10.50 6.48 -22.17
N VAL A 32 10.39 5.48 -23.04
CA VAL A 32 9.35 5.38 -24.08
C VAL A 32 8.61 4.08 -23.84
N PHE A 33 7.42 4.16 -23.25
CA PHE A 33 6.56 3.00 -23.03
C PHE A 33 5.45 3.00 -24.09
N LYS A 34 5.43 1.92 -24.90
CA LYS A 34 4.61 1.65 -26.09
C LYS A 34 5.27 2.04 -27.43
N GLU A 35 5.79 1.02 -28.12
CA GLU A 35 6.18 1.07 -29.54
C GLU A 35 4.97 1.09 -30.51
N LYS A 36 3.73 0.97 -30.01
CA LYS A 36 2.54 0.68 -30.83
C LYS A 36 1.75 1.91 -31.32
N GLU A 37 2.06 3.12 -30.85
CA GLU A 37 1.35 4.34 -31.26
C GLU A 37 2.25 5.23 -32.15
N ILE A 38 1.88 5.39 -33.42
CA ILE A 38 2.61 6.23 -34.38
C ILE A 38 2.69 7.67 -33.83
N GLY A 39 3.90 8.23 -33.77
CA GLY A 39 4.12 9.62 -33.33
C GLY A 39 4.41 9.78 -31.83
N TYR A 40 4.58 8.70 -31.07
CA TYR A 40 4.99 8.75 -29.67
C TYR A 40 6.41 9.33 -29.50
N ILE A 41 6.60 10.19 -28.50
CA ILE A 41 7.87 10.90 -28.28
C ILE A 41 8.51 10.52 -26.94
N LYS A 42 7.83 10.76 -25.81
CA LYS A 42 8.41 10.59 -24.47
C LYS A 42 7.35 10.25 -23.43
N HIS A 43 7.77 9.51 -22.40
CA HIS A 43 7.01 9.22 -21.21
C HIS A 43 7.66 9.88 -19.98
N PHE A 44 6.81 10.41 -19.12
CA PHE A 44 7.18 11.01 -17.86
C PHE A 44 6.32 10.47 -16.72
N TYR A 45 6.81 10.65 -15.51
CA TYR A 45 6.12 10.28 -14.29
C TYR A 45 6.29 11.37 -13.24
N TRP A 46 5.23 11.66 -12.50
CA TRP A 46 5.27 12.54 -11.34
C TRP A 46 4.74 11.80 -10.12
N ASN A 47 5.43 11.92 -8.99
CA ASN A 47 4.99 11.36 -7.71
C ASN A 47 5.62 12.15 -6.56
N GLU A 48 4.79 12.80 -5.75
CA GLU A 48 5.23 13.45 -4.51
C GLU A 48 4.92 12.57 -3.29
N LYS A 49 5.90 11.77 -2.86
CA LYS A 49 5.79 10.87 -1.70
C LYS A 49 5.78 11.60 -0.36
N LYS A 50 6.27 12.84 -0.32
CA LYS A 50 6.34 13.63 0.91
C LYS A 50 4.93 13.81 1.48
N ASP A 51 4.80 13.51 2.76
CA ASP A 51 3.55 13.64 3.53
C ASP A 51 2.37 12.88 2.90
N TYR A 52 2.67 11.78 2.18
CA TYR A 52 1.68 10.91 1.56
C TYR A 52 0.75 11.62 0.56
N LYS A 53 1.23 12.71 -0.05
CA LYS A 53 0.43 13.51 -0.99
C LYS A 53 0.01 12.70 -2.20
N SER A 54 0.97 12.11 -2.92
CA SER A 54 0.71 11.29 -4.09
C SER A 54 0.68 9.81 -3.71
N TRP A 55 -0.36 9.11 -4.15
CA TRP A 55 -0.55 7.69 -3.81
C TRP A 55 0.03 6.78 -4.89
N TYR A 56 -0.31 7.06 -6.15
CA TYR A 56 0.10 6.26 -7.30
C TYR A 56 0.86 7.06 -8.35
N GLY A 57 0.90 8.38 -8.21
CA GLY A 57 1.51 9.29 -9.17
C GLY A 57 0.69 9.46 -10.44
N ILE A 58 1.32 10.17 -11.37
CA ILE A 58 0.73 10.57 -12.65
C ILE A 58 1.68 10.16 -13.75
N GLU A 59 1.19 9.31 -14.64
CA GLU A 59 1.84 9.00 -15.91
C GLU A 59 1.52 10.11 -16.91
N LEU A 60 2.52 10.51 -17.69
CA LEU A 60 2.35 11.52 -18.73
C LEU A 60 3.04 11.06 -20.01
N SER A 61 2.30 11.01 -21.11
CA SER A 61 2.85 10.70 -22.44
C SER A 61 2.73 11.89 -23.38
N ILE A 62 3.73 12.04 -24.24
CA ILE A 62 3.73 13.02 -25.32
C ILE A 62 3.75 12.29 -26.65
N PHE A 63 2.86 12.65 -27.55
CA PHE A 63 2.84 12.17 -28.94
C PHE A 63 2.38 13.27 -29.90
N ILE A 64 2.70 13.11 -31.18
CA ILE A 64 2.22 13.99 -32.25
C ILE A 64 1.11 13.27 -32.99
N SER A 65 -0.03 13.94 -33.15
CA SER A 65 -1.12 13.48 -34.00
C SER A 65 -1.65 14.66 -34.81
N LYS A 66 -1.88 14.43 -36.11
CA LYS A 66 -2.38 15.48 -37.03
C LYS A 66 -1.58 16.78 -36.94
N HIS A 67 -0.25 16.68 -36.88
CA HIS A 67 0.70 17.81 -36.76
C HIS A 67 0.58 18.65 -35.48
N ARG A 68 -0.18 18.21 -34.48
CA ARG A 68 -0.27 18.86 -33.16
C ARG A 68 0.33 17.99 -32.07
N ILE A 69 0.85 18.65 -31.04
CA ILE A 69 1.39 17.98 -29.86
C ILE A 69 0.24 17.63 -28.93
N HIS A 70 0.18 16.36 -28.54
CA HIS A 70 -0.72 15.85 -27.54
C HIS A 70 0.06 15.51 -26.28
N VAL A 71 -0.41 16.02 -25.14
CA VAL A 71 0.09 15.66 -23.82
C VAL A 71 -1.03 14.95 -23.08
N ASN A 72 -0.87 13.65 -22.87
CA ASN A 72 -1.84 12.85 -22.14
C ASN A 72 -1.35 12.60 -20.72
N THR A 73 -2.22 12.74 -19.74
CA THR A 73 -1.95 12.33 -18.36
C THR A 73 -2.93 11.27 -17.92
N ARG A 74 -2.45 10.34 -17.10
CA ARG A 74 -3.24 9.23 -16.56
C ARG A 74 -2.87 8.95 -15.11
N THR A 75 -3.87 8.61 -14.31
CA THR A 75 -3.72 8.02 -12.98
C THR A 75 -4.83 6.99 -12.74
N ILE A 76 -4.75 6.22 -11.67
CA ILE A 76 -5.76 5.20 -11.36
C ILE A 76 -7.01 5.80 -10.69
N ILE A 77 -8.08 5.02 -10.54
CA ILE A 77 -9.32 5.52 -9.94
C ILE A 77 -9.19 5.80 -8.43
N ASN A 78 -8.42 4.97 -7.71
CA ASN A 78 -8.14 5.16 -6.28
C ASN A 78 -6.97 6.12 -6.06
N THR A 79 -6.93 7.23 -6.79
CA THR A 79 -5.82 8.20 -6.70
C THR A 79 -6.05 9.24 -5.60
N SER A 80 -5.00 9.92 -5.18
CA SER A 80 -5.12 10.94 -4.13
C SER A 80 -5.83 12.20 -4.62
N TYR A 81 -6.35 12.98 -3.67
CA TYR A 81 -6.81 14.35 -3.93
C TYR A 81 -5.72 15.19 -4.63
N PHE A 82 -4.47 15.06 -4.20
CA PHE A 82 -3.35 15.84 -4.73
C PHE A 82 -2.95 15.43 -6.15
N ASP A 83 -3.04 14.15 -6.49
CA ASP A 83 -2.79 13.66 -7.84
C ASP A 83 -3.77 14.31 -8.83
N ILE A 84 -5.07 14.37 -8.48
CA ILE A 84 -6.08 15.04 -9.32
C ILE A 84 -5.82 16.54 -9.43
N GLU A 85 -5.51 17.21 -8.32
CA GLU A 85 -5.18 18.64 -8.33
C GLU A 85 -3.93 18.91 -9.17
N TYR A 86 -2.93 18.02 -9.14
CA TYR A 86 -1.73 18.16 -9.94
C TYR A 86 -2.00 17.94 -11.43
N ILE A 87 -2.85 16.98 -11.80
CA ILE A 87 -3.33 16.86 -13.19
C ILE A 87 -4.01 18.16 -13.63
N ASN A 88 -4.95 18.68 -12.83
CA ASN A 88 -5.65 19.93 -13.15
C ASN A 88 -4.70 21.12 -13.28
N LYS A 89 -3.69 21.20 -12.41
CA LYS A 89 -2.61 22.20 -12.49
C LYS A 89 -1.82 22.05 -13.78
N THR A 90 -1.41 20.84 -14.15
CA THR A 90 -0.68 20.54 -15.40
C THR A 90 -1.51 20.96 -16.61
N ILE A 91 -2.79 20.57 -16.67
CA ILE A 91 -3.71 20.98 -17.75
C ILE A 91 -3.78 22.50 -17.88
N LYS A 92 -4.02 23.19 -16.76
CA LYS A 92 -4.18 24.65 -16.72
C LYS A 92 -2.92 25.36 -17.19
N LEU A 93 -1.75 24.89 -16.75
CA LEU A 93 -0.47 25.51 -17.10
C LEU A 93 -0.06 25.20 -18.54
N LEU A 94 -0.31 24.00 -19.05
CA LEU A 94 -0.09 23.70 -20.46
C LEU A 94 -0.94 24.59 -21.36
N LYS A 95 -2.24 24.74 -21.04
CA LYS A 95 -3.14 25.63 -21.78
C LYS A 95 -2.69 27.09 -21.69
N LYS A 96 -2.20 27.54 -20.54
CA LYS A 96 -1.73 28.92 -20.34
C LYS A 96 -0.48 29.24 -21.17
N ASN A 97 0.47 28.31 -21.27
CA ASN A 97 1.76 28.56 -21.91
C ASN A 97 1.80 28.19 -23.40
N PHE A 98 1.01 27.18 -23.82
CA PHE A 98 1.04 26.63 -25.19
C PHE A 98 -0.32 26.69 -25.90
N GLY A 99 -1.32 27.33 -25.30
CA GLY A 99 -2.66 27.46 -25.87
C GLY A 99 -3.38 26.11 -26.06
N GLY A 100 -4.29 26.08 -27.03
CA GLY A 100 -5.01 24.86 -27.41
C GLY A 100 -6.21 24.50 -26.53
N GLU A 101 -6.61 23.24 -26.60
CA GLU A 101 -7.78 22.68 -25.92
C GLU A 101 -7.42 21.45 -25.09
N PHE A 102 -8.32 21.04 -24.20
CA PHE A 102 -8.14 19.82 -23.42
C PHE A 102 -9.45 19.08 -23.23
N ILE A 103 -9.32 17.77 -23.05
CA ILE A 103 -10.41 16.84 -22.79
C ILE A 103 -10.01 16.02 -21.57
N THR A 104 -10.93 15.81 -20.64
CA THR A 104 -10.73 14.91 -19.49
C THR A 104 -11.79 13.82 -19.49
N SER A 105 -11.69 12.88 -18.55
CA SER A 105 -12.75 11.90 -18.27
C SER A 105 -14.12 12.53 -17.98
N TYR A 106 -14.19 13.81 -17.60
CA TYR A 106 -15.44 14.55 -17.35
C TYR A 106 -15.95 15.33 -18.58
N GLY A 107 -15.22 15.27 -19.70
CA GLY A 107 -15.57 15.89 -20.97
C GLY A 107 -14.64 17.03 -21.39
N LYS A 108 -14.96 17.62 -22.56
CA LYS A 108 -14.18 18.72 -23.16
C LYS A 108 -14.21 19.97 -22.28
N GLY A 109 -13.03 20.54 -22.00
CA GLY A 109 -12.87 21.78 -21.25
C GLY A 109 -13.27 21.72 -19.77
N ARG A 110 -13.50 20.51 -19.21
CA ARG A 110 -13.90 20.30 -17.81
C ARG A 110 -12.76 19.71 -17.02
N TYR A 111 -12.41 20.33 -15.89
CA TYR A 111 -11.39 19.80 -14.98
C TYR A 111 -11.90 18.54 -14.26
N LEU A 112 -10.95 17.69 -13.87
CA LEU A 112 -11.24 16.53 -13.02
C LEU A 112 -11.71 17.01 -11.65
N LYS A 113 -12.59 16.25 -11.01
CA LYS A 113 -13.07 16.53 -9.66
C LYS A 113 -12.56 15.45 -8.73
N PRO A 114 -11.81 15.79 -7.66
CA PRO A 114 -11.44 14.82 -6.65
C PRO A 114 -12.70 14.26 -5.99
N GLU A 115 -12.92 12.96 -6.08
CA GLU A 115 -14.02 12.28 -5.39
C GLU A 115 -13.69 12.06 -3.91
N ILE A 116 -12.40 11.85 -3.62
CA ILE A 116 -11.88 11.66 -2.26
C ILE A 116 -11.59 13.04 -1.64
N LYS A 117 -11.95 13.20 -0.37
CA LYS A 117 -11.60 14.40 0.40
C LYS A 117 -10.09 14.48 0.60
N LYS A 118 -9.58 15.69 0.76
CA LYS A 118 -8.20 15.90 1.19
C LYS A 118 -8.03 15.33 2.61
N LEU A 119 -7.26 14.26 2.73
CA LEU A 119 -6.93 13.62 4.01
C LEU A 119 -5.78 14.36 4.69
N GLU A 120 -5.75 14.30 6.01
CA GLU A 120 -4.58 14.74 6.78
C GLU A 120 -3.40 13.79 6.54
N PRO A 121 -2.13 14.24 6.63
CA PRO A 121 -0.99 13.39 6.28
C PRO A 121 -0.89 12.07 7.05
N SER A 122 -1.23 12.04 8.34
CA SER A 122 -1.26 10.81 9.12
C SER A 122 -2.38 9.86 8.67
N GLU A 123 -3.54 10.41 8.30
CA GLU A 123 -4.68 9.65 7.80
C GLU A 123 -4.35 9.03 6.44
N ALA A 124 -3.77 9.82 5.53
CA ALA A 124 -3.30 9.37 4.22
C ALA A 124 -2.25 8.25 4.34
N GLY A 125 -1.30 8.36 5.28
CA GLY A 125 -0.30 7.32 5.51
C GLY A 125 -0.91 6.00 6.01
N CYS A 126 -1.87 6.07 6.94
CA CYS A 126 -2.60 4.88 7.41
C CYS A 126 -3.50 4.28 6.32
N TYR A 127 -4.15 5.12 5.51
CA TYR A 127 -4.94 4.68 4.36
C TYR A 127 -4.08 3.92 3.34
N LEU A 128 -2.90 4.44 3.01
CA LEU A 128 -1.96 3.76 2.12
C LEU A 128 -1.47 2.43 2.69
N ALA A 129 -1.16 2.37 3.99
CA ALA A 129 -0.80 1.12 4.64
C ALA A 129 -1.93 0.07 4.53
N CYS A 130 -3.19 0.48 4.71
CA CYS A 130 -4.35 -0.38 4.48
C CYS A 130 -4.48 -0.81 3.00
N SER A 131 -4.24 0.09 2.05
CA SER A 131 -4.31 -0.21 0.61
C SER A 131 -3.26 -1.24 0.19
N ASP A 132 -2.03 -1.08 0.69
CA ASP A 132 -0.92 -2.01 0.47
C ASP A 132 -1.19 -3.36 1.11
N PHE A 133 -1.76 -3.38 2.33
CA PHE A 133 -2.22 -4.60 2.99
C PHE A 133 -3.25 -5.33 2.11
N GLY A 134 -4.30 -4.65 1.68
CA GLY A 134 -5.36 -5.23 0.86
C GLY A 134 -4.86 -5.78 -0.48
N SER A 135 -3.98 -5.04 -1.15
CA SER A 135 -3.35 -5.46 -2.41
C SER A 135 -2.53 -6.74 -2.24
N ASN A 136 -1.77 -6.85 -1.15
CA ASN A 136 -0.96 -8.05 -0.89
C ASN A 136 -1.78 -9.23 -0.36
N LEU A 137 -2.84 -8.96 0.42
CA LEU A 137 -3.81 -9.99 0.82
C LEU A 137 -4.50 -10.58 -0.41
N MET A 138 -4.88 -9.76 -1.39
CA MET A 138 -5.46 -10.23 -2.65
C MET A 138 -4.50 -11.15 -3.42
N ARG A 139 -3.19 -10.85 -3.41
CA ARG A 139 -2.18 -11.76 -4.00
C ARG A 139 -2.14 -13.10 -3.28
N ALA A 140 -2.19 -13.11 -1.95
CA ALA A 140 -2.25 -14.34 -1.16
C ALA A 140 -3.51 -15.17 -1.47
N LEU A 141 -4.67 -14.50 -1.56
CA LEU A 141 -5.95 -15.11 -1.91
C LEU A 141 -5.93 -15.73 -3.30
N LEU A 142 -5.51 -14.99 -4.32
CA LEU A 142 -5.44 -15.48 -5.70
C LEU A 142 -4.50 -16.68 -5.82
N TYR A 143 -3.35 -16.65 -5.12
CA TYR A 143 -2.44 -17.79 -5.05
C TYR A 143 -3.11 -19.00 -4.40
N PHE A 144 -3.73 -18.81 -3.24
CA PHE A 144 -4.39 -19.87 -2.47
C PHE A 144 -5.52 -20.52 -3.27
N GLU A 145 -6.40 -19.71 -3.89
CA GLU A 145 -7.51 -20.20 -4.71
C GLU A 145 -7.02 -20.95 -5.96
N LYS A 146 -6.03 -20.40 -6.67
CA LYS A 146 -5.48 -21.06 -7.86
C LYS A 146 -4.82 -22.38 -7.52
N ARG A 147 -4.13 -22.46 -6.39
CA ARG A 147 -3.53 -23.72 -5.89
C ARG A 147 -4.61 -24.76 -5.61
N ILE A 148 -5.68 -24.41 -4.89
CA ILE A 148 -6.78 -25.33 -4.56
C ILE A 148 -7.56 -25.78 -5.81
N LYS A 149 -7.69 -24.92 -6.82
CA LYS A 149 -8.38 -25.29 -8.07
C LYS A 149 -7.55 -26.25 -8.94
N ASN A 150 -6.22 -26.11 -8.92
CA ASN A 150 -5.33 -26.87 -9.81
C ASN A 150 -4.82 -28.17 -9.19
N ASN A 151 -4.69 -28.24 -7.87
CA ASN A 151 -4.26 -29.43 -7.14
C ASN A 151 -5.46 -29.96 -6.33
N ASN A 152 -5.64 -31.28 -6.25
CA ASN A 152 -6.52 -31.86 -5.24
C ASN A 152 -6.19 -31.22 -3.87
N LYS A 153 -7.22 -30.91 -3.08
CA LYS A 153 -7.11 -30.30 -1.73
C LYS A 153 -5.97 -30.96 -0.94
N THR A 154 -5.36 -30.24 0.02
CA THR A 154 -4.44 -30.90 0.97
C THR A 154 -5.13 -32.10 1.61
N GLU A 155 -4.76 -33.30 1.19
CA GLU A 155 -5.14 -34.54 1.82
C GLU A 155 -3.92 -35.06 2.59
N LYS A 156 -4.07 -35.19 3.91
CA LYS A 156 -3.12 -35.91 4.73
C LYS A 156 -3.12 -37.37 4.29
N THR A 157 -1.95 -37.91 4.01
CA THR A 157 -1.77 -39.34 3.72
C THR A 157 -1.85 -40.18 5.00
N ASN A 158 -1.87 -39.54 6.18
CA ASN A 158 -1.74 -40.16 7.51
C ASN A 158 -0.42 -40.91 7.73
N ILE A 159 0.53 -40.72 6.82
CA ILE A 159 1.87 -41.27 6.91
C ILE A 159 2.81 -40.08 7.16
N TRP A 160 3.21 -39.89 8.42
CA TRP A 160 3.89 -38.68 8.91
C TRP A 160 5.09 -38.25 8.06
N PHE A 161 5.87 -39.19 7.52
CA PHE A 161 7.04 -38.88 6.71
C PHE A 161 6.66 -38.50 5.27
N MET A 162 5.61 -39.07 4.69
CA MET A 162 5.13 -38.68 3.36
C MET A 162 4.48 -37.31 3.41
N ASP A 163 3.69 -37.04 4.45
CA ASP A 163 3.09 -35.73 4.70
C ASP A 163 4.16 -34.66 4.85
N LYS A 164 5.30 -34.96 5.48
CA LYS A 164 6.43 -34.02 5.56
C LYS A 164 6.96 -33.58 4.19
N TYR A 165 6.89 -34.42 3.16
CA TYR A 165 7.32 -34.07 1.80
C TYR A 165 6.18 -33.60 0.90
N ASN A 166 4.97 -33.42 1.43
CA ASN A 166 3.83 -32.95 0.66
C ASN A 166 4.04 -31.48 0.24
N PRO A 167 4.09 -31.18 -1.07
CA PRO A 167 4.34 -29.81 -1.56
C PRO A 167 3.24 -28.83 -1.17
N ASN A 168 2.02 -29.32 -0.90
CA ASN A 168 0.92 -28.46 -0.47
C ASN A 168 1.12 -27.96 0.96
N PHE A 169 1.63 -28.79 1.89
CA PHE A 169 1.96 -28.31 3.24
C PHE A 169 3.12 -27.33 3.20
N LEU A 170 4.15 -27.58 2.38
CA LEU A 170 5.23 -26.60 2.16
C LEU A 170 4.69 -25.25 1.64
N SER A 171 3.79 -25.28 0.66
CA SER A 171 3.10 -24.09 0.15
C SER A 171 2.33 -23.34 1.24
N ASN A 172 1.59 -24.05 2.11
CA ASN A 172 0.87 -23.45 3.22
C ASN A 172 1.81 -22.79 4.25
N ASN A 173 2.99 -23.37 4.52
CA ASN A 173 4.02 -22.75 5.35
C ASN A 173 4.58 -21.45 4.74
N PHE A 174 4.75 -21.39 3.41
CA PHE A 174 5.13 -20.15 2.73
C PHE A 174 4.03 -19.09 2.83
N LEU A 175 2.76 -19.48 2.69
CA LEU A 175 1.63 -18.58 2.87
C LEU A 175 1.58 -17.99 4.28
N ILE A 176 1.81 -18.79 5.33
CA ILE A 176 1.89 -18.27 6.71
C ILE A 176 2.95 -17.18 6.82
N THR A 177 4.14 -17.46 6.28
CA THR A 177 5.27 -16.53 6.32
C THR A 177 4.93 -15.24 5.57
N PHE A 178 4.34 -15.35 4.38
CA PHE A 178 3.93 -14.21 3.58
C PHE A 178 2.85 -13.37 4.27
N LEU A 179 1.81 -14.00 4.81
CA LEU A 179 0.70 -13.33 5.50
C LEU A 179 1.18 -12.56 6.74
N ILE A 180 2.12 -13.13 7.51
CA ILE A 180 2.70 -12.42 8.66
C ILE A 180 3.56 -11.25 8.21
N SER A 181 4.36 -11.40 7.15
CA SER A 181 5.13 -10.29 6.60
C SER A 181 4.24 -9.14 6.10
N ILE A 182 3.09 -9.46 5.49
CA ILE A 182 2.11 -8.45 5.07
C ILE A 182 1.51 -7.73 6.27
N SER A 183 1.13 -8.47 7.31
CA SER A 183 0.60 -7.89 8.56
C SER A 183 1.65 -7.02 9.26
N GLU A 184 2.89 -7.50 9.37
CA GLU A 184 4.02 -6.77 9.94
C GLU A 184 4.28 -5.45 9.20
N ASN A 185 4.27 -5.49 7.86
CA ASN A 185 4.44 -4.29 7.04
C ASN A 185 3.31 -3.28 7.24
N TYR A 186 2.06 -3.76 7.36
CA TYR A 186 0.92 -2.91 7.69
C TYR A 186 1.12 -2.19 9.03
N TRP A 187 1.40 -2.93 10.11
CA TRP A 187 1.57 -2.34 11.43
C TRP A 187 2.72 -1.32 11.47
N LYS A 188 3.84 -1.66 10.84
CA LYS A 188 5.01 -0.78 10.74
C LYS A 188 4.68 0.50 9.99
N SER A 189 4.05 0.39 8.82
CA SER A 189 3.75 1.55 7.95
C SER A 189 2.75 2.50 8.63
N THR A 190 1.70 1.93 9.26
CA THR A 190 0.73 2.68 10.06
C THR A 190 1.41 3.36 11.25
N TYR A 191 2.30 2.66 11.96
CA TYR A 191 3.03 3.23 13.09
C TYR A 191 3.92 4.39 12.67
N VAL A 192 4.66 4.27 11.56
CA VAL A 192 5.50 5.35 11.01
C VAL A 192 4.65 6.57 10.67
N ALA A 193 3.52 6.36 9.98
CA ALA A 193 2.60 7.44 9.61
C ALA A 193 2.08 8.20 10.84
N LEU A 194 1.76 7.49 11.92
CA LEU A 194 1.30 8.09 13.17
C LEU A 194 2.44 8.76 13.95
N LEU A 195 3.62 8.13 14.04
CA LEU A 195 4.75 8.62 14.82
C LEU A 195 5.26 9.95 14.25
N LYS A 196 5.27 10.07 12.91
CA LYS A 196 5.72 11.27 12.19
C LYS A 196 5.04 12.54 12.68
N TYR A 197 3.75 12.45 13.00
CA TYR A 197 2.90 13.57 13.44
C TYR A 197 2.44 13.44 14.90
N SER A 198 3.05 12.56 15.69
CA SER A 198 2.70 12.40 17.10
C SER A 198 3.29 13.51 17.96
N SER A 199 2.50 14.03 18.91
CA SER A 199 2.99 14.94 19.95
C SER A 199 3.97 14.26 20.91
N ASN A 200 3.89 12.94 21.07
CA ASN A 200 4.77 12.15 21.95
C ASN A 200 6.07 11.70 21.27
N LYS A 201 6.31 12.12 20.02
CA LYS A 201 7.44 11.67 19.19
C LYS A 201 8.79 11.81 19.88
N GLU A 202 9.07 12.96 20.50
CA GLU A 202 10.35 13.20 21.16
C GLU A 202 10.60 12.22 22.33
N LEU A 203 9.56 11.98 23.14
CA LEU A 203 9.64 11.03 24.26
C LEU A 203 9.90 9.60 23.75
N ILE A 204 9.18 9.18 22.71
CA ILE A 204 9.32 7.85 22.11
C ILE A 204 10.71 7.65 21.50
N LEU A 205 11.23 8.64 20.78
CA LEU A 205 12.56 8.55 20.16
C LEU A 205 13.71 8.53 21.19
N LYS A 206 13.51 9.08 22.40
CA LYS A 206 14.52 8.99 23.47
C LYS A 206 14.68 7.58 24.03
N GLU A 207 13.69 6.70 23.89
CA GLU A 207 13.73 5.36 24.45
C GLU A 207 14.69 4.41 23.71
N ASN A 208 14.99 4.65 22.43
CA ASN A 208 15.87 3.78 21.63
C ASN A 208 16.93 4.57 20.86
N ARG A 209 18.16 4.02 20.84
CA ARG A 209 19.25 4.57 20.03
C ARG A 209 19.13 4.07 18.59
N ILE A 210 19.17 4.99 17.64
CA ILE A 210 19.24 4.68 16.21
C ILE A 210 20.68 4.24 15.88
N ASN A 211 20.82 3.13 15.15
CA ASN A 211 22.12 2.62 14.69
C ASN A 211 22.81 3.62 13.73
N ALA A 212 24.14 3.71 13.80
CA ALA A 212 24.97 4.56 12.94
C ALA A 212 24.71 4.35 11.44
N GLU A 213 24.53 3.10 10.98
CA GLU A 213 24.18 2.82 9.58
C GLU A 213 22.88 3.53 9.15
N ARG A 214 21.88 3.56 10.04
CA ARG A 214 20.61 4.24 9.76
C ARG A 214 20.76 5.75 9.80
N LEU A 215 21.63 6.29 10.65
CA LEU A 215 21.94 7.73 10.65
C LEU A 215 22.51 8.19 9.30
N VAL A 216 23.34 7.36 8.65
CA VAL A 216 23.84 7.64 7.29
C VAL A 216 22.69 7.68 6.28
N LEU A 217 21.79 6.70 6.30
CA LEU A 217 20.61 6.68 5.42
C LEU A 217 19.69 7.88 5.63
N ILE A 218 19.51 8.32 6.89
CA ILE A 218 18.77 9.53 7.24
C ILE A 218 19.46 10.77 6.68
N SER A 219 20.78 10.89 6.88
CA SER A 219 21.57 12.02 6.37
C SER A 219 21.53 12.14 4.85
N ASN A 220 21.43 11.01 4.14
CA ASN A 220 21.28 10.96 2.70
C ASN A 220 19.83 11.18 2.22
N GLY A 221 18.88 11.39 3.13
CA GLY A 221 17.46 11.57 2.81
C GLY A 221 16.77 10.32 2.27
N GLN A 222 17.35 9.14 2.47
CA GLN A 222 16.82 7.87 1.94
C GLN A 222 15.72 7.28 2.82
N ILE A 223 15.80 7.47 4.13
CA ILE A 223 14.78 7.05 5.10
C ILE A 223 14.50 8.19 6.09
N SER A 224 13.32 8.17 6.69
CA SER A 224 12.99 9.07 7.79
C SER A 224 13.54 8.57 9.13
N VAL A 225 13.56 9.45 10.14
CA VAL A 225 13.93 9.09 11.52
C VAL A 225 12.92 8.07 12.09
N GLU A 226 11.67 8.22 11.71
CA GLU A 226 10.54 7.37 12.10
C GLU A 226 10.66 5.98 11.49
N ASP A 227 11.03 5.89 10.21
CA ASP A 227 11.34 4.61 9.56
C ASP A 227 12.49 3.90 10.27
N ALA A 228 13.59 4.62 10.53
CA ALA A 228 14.74 4.06 11.22
C ALA A 228 14.40 3.58 12.64
N PHE A 229 13.57 4.32 13.37
CA PHE A 229 13.08 3.92 14.69
C PHE A 229 12.17 2.70 14.59
N ALA A 230 11.24 2.66 13.64
CA ALA A 230 10.33 1.54 13.46
C ALA A 230 11.07 0.23 13.12
N GLU A 231 12.23 0.29 12.47
CA GLU A 231 13.10 -0.89 12.25
C GLU A 231 13.76 -1.42 13.53
N SER A 232 13.84 -0.62 14.59
CA SER A 232 14.45 -1.04 15.87
C SER A 232 13.48 -1.80 16.79
N ILE A 233 12.19 -1.83 16.43
CA ILE A 233 11.13 -2.47 17.22
C ILE A 233 10.42 -3.55 16.40
N SER A 234 9.82 -4.53 17.09
CA SER A 234 9.15 -5.64 16.41
C SER A 234 7.69 -5.32 16.09
N PHE A 235 7.30 -5.53 14.83
CA PHE A 235 5.90 -5.50 14.39
C PHE A 235 5.37 -6.88 14.01
N ALA A 236 6.22 -7.91 14.06
CA ALA A 236 5.83 -9.30 13.87
C ALA A 236 4.93 -9.83 15.01
N ARG A 237 5.18 -9.42 16.26
CA ARG A 237 4.47 -9.91 17.43
C ARG A 237 3.32 -8.97 17.78
N ILE A 238 2.10 -9.50 17.82
CA ILE A 238 0.90 -8.70 18.10
C ILE A 238 0.93 -8.02 19.48
N SER A 239 1.56 -8.64 20.48
CA SER A 239 1.76 -8.02 21.79
C SER A 239 2.62 -6.74 21.70
N SER A 240 3.71 -6.80 20.94
CA SER A 240 4.57 -5.64 20.68
C SER A 240 3.82 -4.55 19.91
N VAL A 241 3.01 -4.92 18.92
CA VAL A 241 2.13 -3.99 18.19
C VAL A 241 1.23 -3.24 19.18
N CYS A 242 0.45 -3.95 20.00
CA CYS A 242 -0.45 -3.31 20.96
C CYS A 242 0.29 -2.35 21.90
N THR A 243 1.42 -2.77 22.46
CA THR A 243 2.22 -1.90 23.35
C THR A 243 2.76 -0.66 22.63
N ASN A 244 3.29 -0.81 21.41
CA ASN A 244 3.86 0.30 20.66
C ASN A 244 2.80 1.35 20.32
N PHE A 245 1.62 0.93 19.85
CA PHE A 245 0.53 1.84 19.51
C PHE A 245 -0.04 2.55 20.75
N GLN A 246 -0.16 1.86 21.88
CA GLN A 246 -0.60 2.46 23.13
C GLN A 246 0.40 3.49 23.68
N LYS A 247 1.71 3.28 23.47
CA LYS A 247 2.74 4.28 23.77
C LYS A 247 2.63 5.51 22.88
N LEU A 248 2.25 5.32 21.62
CA LEU A 248 2.07 6.42 20.66
C LEU A 248 0.90 7.31 21.06
N ASP A 249 -0.24 6.69 21.42
CA ASP A 249 -1.44 7.35 21.88
C ASP A 249 -2.20 6.43 22.86
N LYS A 250 -2.39 6.89 24.10
CA LYS A 250 -3.03 6.10 25.17
C LYS A 250 -4.49 5.77 24.87
N ASN A 251 -5.13 6.49 23.95
CA ASN A 251 -6.49 6.22 23.52
C ASN A 251 -6.59 5.06 22.52
N ILE A 252 -5.46 4.60 21.96
CA ILE A 252 -5.43 3.44 21.06
C ILE A 252 -5.24 2.17 21.90
N ASP A 253 -6.27 1.32 21.94
CA ASP A 253 -6.24 0.03 22.64
C ASP A 253 -6.60 -1.14 21.71
N PHE A 254 -5.63 -1.56 20.90
CA PHE A 254 -5.77 -2.73 20.04
C PHE A 254 -5.89 -4.04 20.82
N ALA A 255 -5.31 -4.13 22.02
CA ALA A 255 -5.41 -5.34 22.83
C ALA A 255 -6.86 -5.63 23.20
N LYS A 256 -7.62 -4.61 23.61
CA LYS A 256 -9.05 -4.75 23.92
C LYS A 256 -9.88 -5.23 22.73
N ILE A 257 -9.53 -4.84 21.52
CA ILE A 257 -10.24 -5.24 20.29
C ILE A 257 -9.92 -6.67 19.93
N LEU A 258 -8.64 -7.03 19.94
CA LEU A 258 -8.16 -8.34 19.50
C LEU A 258 -8.42 -9.45 20.52
N ASN A 259 -8.69 -9.10 21.78
CA ASN A 259 -9.15 -10.07 22.79
C ASN A 259 -10.64 -10.43 22.65
N LYS A 260 -11.41 -9.75 21.79
CA LYS A 260 -12.79 -10.14 21.51
C LYS A 260 -12.82 -11.44 20.70
N PRO A 261 -13.84 -12.30 20.92
CA PRO A 261 -13.99 -13.53 20.16
C PRO A 261 -14.24 -13.23 18.68
N TYR A 262 -13.59 -14.00 17.81
CA TYR A 262 -13.82 -13.91 16.37
C TYR A 262 -15.13 -14.62 15.97
N LYS A 263 -16.13 -13.84 15.56
CA LYS A 263 -17.49 -14.33 15.22
C LYS A 263 -18.11 -15.11 16.40
N SER A 264 -18.92 -16.14 16.12
CA SER A 264 -19.49 -17.06 17.10
C SER A 264 -18.50 -18.12 17.60
N LYS A 265 -17.23 -18.09 17.15
CA LYS A 265 -16.20 -19.01 17.61
C LYS A 265 -15.49 -18.41 18.83
N ASN A 266 -15.20 -19.24 19.84
CA ASN A 266 -14.38 -18.87 21.01
C ASN A 266 -12.88 -18.74 20.66
N VAL A 267 -12.54 -18.23 19.47
CA VAL A 267 -11.15 -17.98 19.08
C VAL A 267 -10.77 -16.57 19.50
N ASN A 268 -9.82 -16.47 20.43
CA ASN A 268 -9.19 -15.20 20.79
C ASN A 268 -8.21 -14.81 19.65
N VAL A 269 -8.47 -13.67 18.99
CA VAL A 269 -7.67 -13.22 17.83
C VAL A 269 -6.24 -12.90 18.24
N PHE A 270 -6.05 -12.26 19.40
CA PHE A 270 -4.74 -11.92 19.93
C PHE A 270 -3.86 -13.17 20.12
N ASP A 271 -4.38 -14.19 20.78
CA ASP A 271 -3.66 -15.44 21.02
C ASP A 271 -3.37 -16.18 19.71
N TYR A 272 -4.35 -16.24 18.81
CA TYR A 272 -4.20 -16.90 17.51
C TYR A 272 -3.08 -16.26 16.66
N LEU A 273 -3.06 -14.92 16.55
CA LEU A 273 -2.00 -14.21 15.83
C LEU A 273 -0.63 -14.42 16.49
N GLY A 274 -0.60 -14.50 17.83
CA GLY A 274 0.59 -14.86 18.61
C GLY A 274 1.13 -16.24 18.26
N GLU A 275 0.28 -17.25 18.19
CA GLU A 275 0.66 -18.62 17.81
C GLU A 275 1.14 -18.72 16.36
N MET A 276 0.46 -18.06 15.41
CA MET A 276 0.89 -18.05 14.01
C MET A 276 2.27 -17.41 13.84
N THR A 277 2.57 -16.36 14.62
CA THR A 277 3.90 -15.75 14.66
C THR A 277 4.97 -16.73 15.18
N LYS A 278 4.64 -17.53 16.21
CA LYS A 278 5.54 -18.59 16.70
C LYS A 278 5.77 -19.66 15.64
N ILE A 279 4.73 -20.07 14.92
CA ILE A 279 4.82 -21.04 13.81
C ILE A 279 5.77 -20.49 12.73
N ARG A 280 5.58 -19.25 12.27
CA ARG A 280 6.48 -18.60 11.31
C ARG A 280 7.94 -18.59 11.75
N ASN A 281 8.20 -18.25 13.02
CA ASN A 281 9.57 -18.27 13.53
C ASN A 281 10.18 -19.68 13.51
N LYS A 282 9.38 -20.71 13.81
CA LYS A 282 9.85 -22.10 13.71
C LYS A 282 10.11 -22.50 12.25
N ILE A 283 9.27 -22.09 11.30
CA ILE A 283 9.46 -22.36 9.86
C ILE A 283 10.80 -21.76 9.39
N ILE A 284 11.06 -20.49 9.69
CA ILE A 284 12.25 -19.77 9.23
C ILE A 284 13.53 -20.34 9.86
N HIS A 285 13.54 -20.58 11.17
CA HIS A 285 14.76 -20.97 11.88
C HIS A 285 14.99 -22.48 11.93
N LYS A 286 13.97 -23.30 11.61
CA LYS A 286 14.06 -24.77 11.59
C LYS A 286 13.40 -25.31 10.31
N PRO A 287 14.03 -25.12 9.13
CA PRO A 287 13.45 -25.51 7.84
C PRO A 287 13.22 -27.03 7.71
N SER A 288 13.85 -27.84 8.57
CA SER A 288 13.57 -29.28 8.69
C SER A 288 12.17 -29.60 9.26
N ASN A 289 11.46 -28.61 9.79
CA ASN A 289 10.14 -28.75 10.40
C ASN A 289 9.07 -28.16 9.48
N ILE A 290 8.62 -28.96 8.52
CA ILE A 290 7.41 -28.64 7.75
C ILE A 290 6.21 -28.89 8.66
N PHE A 291 5.44 -27.84 8.96
CA PHE A 291 4.20 -27.99 9.72
C PHE A 291 3.12 -28.49 8.79
N ILE A 292 2.36 -29.48 9.26
CA ILE A 292 1.20 -30.00 8.56
C ILE A 292 0.04 -29.02 8.81
N VAL A 293 -0.07 -28.01 7.95
CA VAL A 293 -1.13 -26.99 8.01
C VAL A 293 -2.07 -27.20 6.83
N GLU A 294 -3.33 -27.47 7.11
CA GLU A 294 -4.35 -27.75 6.10
C GLU A 294 -4.91 -26.47 5.47
N ASP A 295 -5.53 -26.63 4.30
CA ASP A 295 -6.07 -25.51 3.53
C ASP A 295 -7.10 -24.69 4.31
N PHE A 296 -7.94 -25.34 5.15
CA PHE A 296 -8.92 -24.61 5.95
C PHE A 296 -8.27 -23.73 7.03
N GLU A 297 -7.13 -24.15 7.59
CA GLU A 297 -6.39 -23.38 8.59
C GLU A 297 -5.79 -22.12 7.97
N ILE A 298 -5.30 -22.22 6.72
CA ILE A 298 -4.83 -21.05 5.96
C ILE A 298 -5.99 -20.11 5.62
N LYS A 299 -7.14 -20.64 5.18
CA LYS A 299 -8.34 -19.82 4.92
C LYS A 299 -8.78 -19.10 6.20
N GLU A 300 -8.78 -19.80 7.34
CA GLU A 300 -9.08 -19.21 8.64
C GLU A 300 -8.08 -18.12 9.03
N PHE A 301 -6.78 -18.36 8.82
CA PHE A 301 -5.75 -17.37 9.12
C PHE A 301 -5.87 -16.10 8.28
N ILE A 302 -6.12 -16.23 6.98
CA ILE A 302 -6.38 -15.10 6.07
C ILE A 302 -7.54 -14.25 6.62
N ASN A 303 -8.65 -14.89 6.98
CA ASN A 303 -9.83 -14.22 7.51
C ASN A 303 -9.55 -13.52 8.84
N ILE A 304 -8.81 -14.17 9.76
CA ILE A 304 -8.46 -13.60 11.06
C ILE A 304 -7.52 -12.40 10.92
N ILE A 305 -6.50 -12.47 10.05
CA ILE A 305 -5.62 -11.33 9.78
C ILE A 305 -6.43 -10.16 9.22
N GLN A 306 -7.27 -10.41 8.21
CA GLN A 306 -8.09 -9.37 7.62
C GLN A 306 -9.00 -8.72 8.65
N TYR A 307 -9.70 -9.53 9.46
CA TYR A 307 -10.54 -9.04 10.55
C TYR A 307 -9.75 -8.19 11.54
N SER A 308 -8.59 -8.67 12.00
CA SER A 308 -7.76 -7.97 12.99
C SER A 308 -7.35 -6.58 12.51
N ILE A 309 -6.95 -6.46 11.25
CA ILE A 309 -6.49 -5.21 10.66
C ILE A 309 -7.66 -4.26 10.43
N VAL A 310 -8.78 -4.76 9.91
CA VAL A 310 -9.99 -3.96 9.69
C VAL A 310 -10.51 -3.40 11.01
N GLU A 311 -10.63 -4.21 12.07
CA GLU A 311 -11.16 -3.75 13.35
C GLU A 311 -10.20 -2.78 14.06
N CYS A 312 -8.89 -3.00 13.99
CA CYS A 312 -7.93 -2.04 14.54
C CYS A 312 -7.90 -0.73 13.72
N TYR A 313 -8.09 -0.80 12.41
CA TYR A 313 -8.18 0.40 11.57
C TYR A 313 -9.46 1.19 11.87
N LYS A 314 -10.60 0.51 12.06
CA LYS A 314 -11.85 1.14 12.55
C LYS A 314 -11.62 1.89 13.85
N GLU A 315 -11.04 1.24 14.86
CA GLU A 315 -10.72 1.91 16.12
C GLU A 315 -9.82 3.12 15.92
N LEU A 316 -8.76 2.97 15.12
CA LEU A 316 -7.84 4.06 14.85
C LEU A 316 -8.57 5.27 14.24
N THR A 317 -9.42 5.03 13.23
CA THR A 317 -10.21 6.12 12.62
C THR A 317 -11.17 6.75 13.63
N MET A 318 -11.82 5.96 14.48
CA MET A 318 -12.70 6.46 15.54
C MET A 318 -11.96 7.32 16.56
N VAL A 319 -10.83 6.84 17.10
CA VAL A 319 -10.00 7.56 18.09
C VAL A 319 -9.46 8.87 17.51
N LYS A 320 -9.13 8.89 16.21
CA LYS A 320 -8.59 10.07 15.52
C LYS A 320 -9.66 10.99 14.93
N GLY A 321 -10.94 10.61 14.96
CA GLY A 321 -12.03 11.36 14.35
C GLY A 321 -12.01 11.37 12.82
N TRP A 322 -11.37 10.37 12.21
CA TRP A 322 -11.29 10.20 10.76
C TRP A 322 -12.51 9.45 10.22
N ILE A 323 -12.78 9.63 8.93
CA ILE A 323 -13.84 8.86 8.26
C ILE A 323 -13.30 7.45 8.03
N PHE A 324 -14.04 6.44 8.50
CA PHE A 324 -13.71 5.07 8.19
C PHE A 324 -14.02 4.77 6.72
N ASP A 325 -12.97 4.55 5.95
CA ASP A 325 -13.03 4.12 4.55
C ASP A 325 -11.98 3.04 4.29
N LEU A 326 -12.41 1.88 3.79
CA LEU A 326 -11.53 0.74 3.51
C LEU A 326 -11.04 0.80 2.06
N PRO A 327 -9.73 0.95 1.82
CA PRO A 327 -9.16 1.04 0.47
C PRO A 327 -9.15 -0.29 -0.30
N PHE A 328 -9.73 -1.35 0.25
CA PHE A 328 -9.80 -2.66 -0.37
C PHE A 328 -11.11 -3.37 -0.03
N THR A 329 -11.54 -4.27 -0.90
CA THR A 329 -12.74 -5.06 -0.69
C THR A 329 -12.50 -6.15 0.33
N THR A 330 -13.38 -6.24 1.32
CA THR A 330 -13.44 -7.43 2.18
C THR A 330 -14.17 -8.52 1.41
N ASN A 331 -13.45 -9.51 0.91
CA ASN A 331 -14.11 -10.73 0.44
C ASN A 331 -14.70 -11.42 1.68
N GLU A 332 -16.03 -11.43 1.81
CA GLU A 332 -16.67 -12.52 2.52
C GLU A 332 -16.40 -13.78 1.70
N ILE A 333 -15.31 -14.48 2.03
CA ILE A 333 -14.99 -15.74 1.35
C ILE A 333 -16.05 -16.75 1.81
N THR A 334 -17.07 -16.95 0.99
CA THR A 334 -18.06 -18.02 1.13
C THR A 334 -17.40 -19.40 1.22
#